data_AF-A0AAV7HCG8-F1
#
_entry.id   AF-A0AAV7HCG8-F1
#
_cell.length_a   1.000
_cell.length_b   1.000
_cell.length_c   1.000
_cell.angle_alpha   90.00
_cell.angle_beta   90.00
_cell.angle_gamma   90.00
#
_symmetry.space_group_name_H-M   'P 1'
#
loop_
_entity.id
_entity.type
_entity.pdbx_description
1 polymer ?
#
loop_
_entity_poly.entity_id
_entity_poly.type
_entity_poly.pdbx_seq_one_letter_code
_entity_poly.pdbx_strand_id
1 'polypeptide(L)'
;MLEPLDYRGEILLCWSLRDNKVEFYYARASGLPRWDYVMLEHKSYQAREARPELAEITEVEAADLDDRNREVVLQLYEALGERDAERVQTLLAPDLEWWFHGPRSHQHMKRLLTGEEDNFHFVIHSVDAFGPTVIAEGTDLTDSVVWVHAWTVSDGIITQVREYFNTSLIVTRVPTDASSASNCLPVWESRLSINAGKSLPGLVLAL
;
A
#
# COMPACT_ATOMS: atom_id res chain seq x y z
N MET A 1 -13.48 -18.34 30.94
CA MET A 1 -12.02 -18.21 31.11
C MET A 1 -11.41 -18.24 29.72
N LEU A 2 -11.07 -17.07 29.20
CA LEU A 2 -10.25 -16.89 28.00
C LEU A 2 -9.06 -16.07 28.48
N GLU A 3 -7.84 -16.58 28.30
CA GLU A 3 -6.63 -15.86 28.67
C GLU A 3 -6.40 -14.66 27.73
N PRO A 4 -5.87 -13.54 28.23
CA PRO A 4 -5.51 -12.41 27.39
C PRO A 4 -4.17 -12.66 26.68
N LEU A 5 -4.16 -12.46 25.36
CA LEU A 5 -2.93 -12.42 24.55
C LEU A 5 -2.01 -11.30 25.05
N ASP A 6 -0.80 -11.69 25.49
CA ASP A 6 0.29 -10.80 25.92
C ASP A 6 0.82 -10.00 24.72
N TYR A 7 0.28 -8.80 24.49
CA TYR A 7 0.85 -7.82 23.55
C TYR A 7 2.12 -7.20 24.15
N ARG A 8 3.28 -7.81 23.87
CA ARG A 8 4.58 -7.18 24.09
C ARG A 8 4.98 -6.31 22.90
N GLY A 9 4.24 -5.23 22.66
CA GLY A 9 4.59 -4.24 21.65
C GLY A 9 5.58 -3.22 22.21
N GLU A 10 6.87 -3.33 21.85
CA GLU A 10 7.79 -2.18 21.88
C GLU A 10 7.53 -1.36 20.62
N ILE A 11 7.06 -0.12 20.77
CA ILE A 11 6.86 0.79 19.64
C ILE A 11 8.10 1.65 19.52
N LEU A 12 8.81 1.54 18.38
CA LEU A 12 9.91 2.44 18.05
C LEU A 12 9.32 3.83 17.76
N LEU A 13 9.63 4.81 18.61
CA LEU A 13 9.12 6.17 18.47
C LEU A 13 9.98 6.98 17.49
N CYS A 14 11.29 6.87 17.63
CA CYS A 14 12.27 7.50 16.75
C CYS A 14 13.65 6.89 16.99
N TRP A 15 14.57 7.18 16.08
CA TRP A 15 15.99 6.86 16.24
C TRP A 15 16.83 8.04 15.78
N SER A 16 18.06 8.14 16.28
CA SER A 16 19.02 9.16 15.87
C SER A 16 20.40 8.56 15.62
N LEU A 17 21.10 9.06 14.61
CA LEU A 17 22.50 8.74 14.36
C LEU A 17 23.35 9.93 14.80
N ARG A 18 24.19 9.71 15.81
CA ARG A 18 25.21 10.69 16.24
C ARG A 18 26.54 9.99 16.37
N ASP A 19 27.60 10.58 15.83
CA ASP A 19 28.97 10.08 15.97
C ASP A 19 29.13 8.57 15.65
N ASN A 20 28.55 8.13 14.50
CA ASN A 20 28.56 6.74 14.02
C ASN A 20 27.85 5.71 14.92
N LYS A 21 27.01 6.20 15.83
CA LYS A 21 26.25 5.41 16.79
C LYS A 21 24.75 5.61 16.58
N VAL A 22 24.04 4.52 16.36
CA VAL A 22 22.58 4.50 16.20
C VAL A 22 21.95 4.37 17.57
N GLU A 23 21.15 5.36 17.96
CA GLU A 23 20.40 5.38 19.21
C GLU A 23 18.91 5.18 18.91
N PHE A 24 18.31 4.17 19.53
CA PHE A 24 16.89 3.87 19.38
C PHE A 24 16.12 4.27 20.64
N TYR A 25 14.97 4.90 20.45
CA TYR A 25 14.06 5.31 21.52
C TYR A 25 12.76 4.54 21.41
N TYR A 26 12.51 3.67 22.38
CA TYR A 26 11.31 2.83 22.43
C TYR A 26 10.34 3.33 23.50
N ALA A 27 9.04 3.22 23.21
CA ALA A 27 7.99 3.25 24.22
C ALA A 27 7.44 1.85 24.44
N ARG A 28 7.41 1.44 25.71
CA ARG A 28 6.81 0.18 26.14
C ARG A 28 5.43 0.47 26.70
N ALA A 29 4.39 -0.11 26.11
CA ALA A 29 3.05 -0.05 26.68
C ALA A 29 2.99 -0.98 27.91
N SER A 30 3.10 -0.43 29.11
CA SER A 30 2.76 -1.17 30.34
C SER A 30 1.26 -1.10 30.53
N GLY A 31 0.56 -2.24 30.44
CA GLY A 31 -0.91 -2.36 30.41
C GLY A 31 -1.67 -1.85 31.63
N LEU A 32 -1.65 -0.54 31.91
CA LEU A 32 -2.50 0.17 32.87
C LEU A 32 -3.24 1.32 32.17
N PRO A 33 -4.50 1.62 32.54
CA PRO A 33 -5.41 2.42 31.71
C PRO A 33 -5.26 3.95 31.92
N ARG A 34 -4.05 4.47 32.09
CA ARG A 34 -3.84 5.91 32.29
C ARG A 34 -2.51 6.38 31.70
N TRP A 35 -2.58 7.35 30.78
CA TRP A 35 -1.50 7.87 29.92
C TRP A 35 -0.42 8.69 30.66
N ASP A 36 0.05 8.27 31.84
CA ASP A 36 0.93 9.12 32.64
C ASP A 36 2.37 8.61 32.84
N TYR A 37 2.79 7.44 32.32
CA TYR A 37 4.20 7.02 32.40
C TYR A 37 4.67 6.24 31.17
N VAL A 38 5.51 6.85 30.35
CA VAL A 38 6.31 6.18 29.31
C VAL A 38 7.73 6.00 29.86
N MET A 39 8.16 4.76 30.06
CA MET A 39 9.56 4.44 30.34
C MET A 39 10.33 4.41 29.02
N LEU A 40 11.27 5.35 28.85
CA LEU A 40 12.16 5.41 27.70
C LEU A 40 13.33 4.45 27.91
N GLU A 41 13.38 3.37 27.14
CA GLU A 41 14.58 2.52 27.07
C GLU A 41 15.50 3.03 25.96
N HIS A 42 16.76 3.33 26.32
CA HIS A 42 17.80 3.73 25.38
C HIS A 42 18.70 2.53 25.06
N LYS A 43 18.71 2.11 23.80
CA LYS A 43 19.65 1.12 23.29
C LYS A 43 20.49 1.75 22.19
N SER A 44 21.81 1.53 22.26
CA SER A 44 22.75 2.13 21.33
C SER A 44 23.67 1.10 20.69
N TYR A 45 23.83 1.19 19.38
CA TYR A 45 24.62 0.25 18.58
C TYR A 45 25.59 0.99 17.65
N GLN A 46 26.77 0.42 17.44
CA GLN A 46 27.78 0.95 16.51
C GLN A 46 27.41 0.57 15.08
N ALA A 47 27.34 1.54 14.17
CA ALA A 47 27.11 1.27 12.76
C ALA A 47 28.33 0.56 12.16
N ARG A 48 28.15 -0.64 11.61
CA ARG A 48 29.22 -1.33 10.87
C ARG A 48 29.33 -0.72 9.49
N GLU A 49 30.53 -0.29 9.11
CA GLU A 49 30.85 0.12 7.75
C GLU A 49 30.59 -1.04 6.78
N ALA A 50 29.61 -0.87 5.91
CA ALA A 50 29.30 -1.82 4.85
C ALA A 50 30.14 -1.51 3.61
N ARG A 51 30.84 -2.54 3.12
CA ARG A 51 31.54 -2.57 1.83
C ARG A 51 30.52 -2.41 0.69
N PRO A 52 30.79 -1.63 -0.37
CA PRO A 52 29.82 -1.39 -1.43
C PRO A 52 29.90 -2.54 -2.44
N GLU A 53 29.06 -3.55 -2.26
CA GLU A 53 28.82 -4.59 -3.27
C GLU A 53 27.38 -5.10 -3.15
N LEU A 54 26.40 -4.22 -3.38
CA LEU A 54 25.01 -4.59 -3.69
C LEU A 54 24.47 -3.59 -4.71
N ALA A 55 23.98 -4.14 -5.82
CA ALA A 55 23.72 -3.50 -7.10
C ALA A 55 22.94 -2.18 -7.03
N GLU A 56 23.45 -1.16 -7.72
CA GLU A 56 22.71 0.00 -8.17
C GLU A 56 21.75 -0.49 -9.26
N ILE A 57 20.46 -0.66 -8.92
CA ILE A 57 19.42 -1.02 -9.90
C ILE A 57 19.36 0.13 -10.91
N THR A 58 19.64 -0.16 -12.16
CA THR A 58 19.65 0.89 -13.20
C THR A 58 18.23 1.37 -13.48
N GLU A 59 18.04 2.65 -13.83
CA GLU A 59 16.71 3.22 -14.15
C GLU A 59 15.96 2.42 -15.24
N VAL A 60 16.70 1.76 -16.14
CA VAL A 60 16.17 0.88 -17.18
C VAL A 60 15.58 -0.41 -16.59
N GLU A 61 16.29 -1.07 -15.67
CA GLU A 61 15.79 -2.28 -15.01
C GLU A 61 14.57 -2.01 -14.11
N ALA A 62 14.52 -0.82 -13.51
CA ALA A 62 13.36 -0.37 -12.74
C ALA A 62 12.14 -0.13 -13.64
N ALA A 63 12.30 0.55 -14.77
CA ALA A 63 11.22 0.73 -15.75
C ALA A 63 10.71 -0.60 -16.31
N ASP A 64 11.62 -1.53 -16.64
CA ASP A 64 11.25 -2.88 -17.08
C ASP A 64 10.49 -3.66 -16.00
N LEU A 65 10.80 -3.45 -14.72
CA LEU A 65 10.06 -4.03 -13.61
C LEU A 65 8.67 -3.41 -13.45
N ASP A 66 8.57 -2.09 -13.56
CA ASP A 66 7.31 -1.36 -13.50
C ASP A 66 6.35 -1.81 -14.61
N ASP A 67 6.85 -1.97 -15.84
CA ASP A 67 6.07 -2.47 -16.97
C ASP A 67 5.58 -3.91 -16.74
N ARG A 68 6.42 -4.78 -16.19
CA ARG A 68 6.03 -6.15 -15.81
C ARG A 68 4.96 -6.18 -14.73
N ASN A 69 5.14 -5.39 -13.67
CA ASN A 69 4.18 -5.33 -12.57
C ASN A 69 2.83 -4.74 -13.03
N ARG A 70 2.88 -3.72 -13.88
CA ARG A 70 1.70 -3.14 -14.54
C ARG A 70 0.96 -4.19 -15.35
N GLU A 71 1.68 -4.99 -16.14
CA GLU A 71 1.11 -6.04 -16.97
C GLU A 71 0.41 -7.13 -16.13
N VAL A 72 1.01 -7.56 -15.01
CA VAL A 72 0.39 -8.52 -14.08
C VAL A 72 -0.99 -8.01 -13.59
N VAL A 73 -1.09 -6.73 -13.24
CA VAL A 73 -2.37 -6.14 -12.80
C VAL A 73 -3.37 -6.02 -13.93
N LEU A 74 -2.94 -5.68 -15.15
CA LEU A 74 -3.83 -5.67 -16.32
C LEU A 74 -4.40 -7.06 -16.61
N GLN A 75 -3.56 -8.11 -16.54
CA GLN A 75 -4.00 -9.50 -16.69
C GLN A 75 -4.99 -9.91 -15.61
N LEU A 76 -4.85 -9.41 -14.38
CA LEU A 76 -5.83 -9.65 -13.32
C LEU A 76 -7.19 -9.07 -13.72
N TYR A 77 -7.25 -7.81 -14.14
CA TYR A 77 -8.52 -7.19 -14.53
C TYR A 77 -9.15 -7.82 -15.78
N GLU A 78 -8.34 -8.24 -16.75
CA GLU A 78 -8.80 -9.03 -17.90
C GLU A 78 -9.49 -10.32 -17.42
N ALA A 79 -8.80 -11.10 -16.58
CA ALA A 79 -9.33 -12.35 -16.03
C ALA A 79 -10.61 -12.13 -15.19
N LEU A 80 -10.69 -11.05 -14.41
CA LEU A 80 -11.88 -10.67 -13.65
C LEU A 80 -13.08 -10.34 -14.56
N GLY A 81 -12.82 -9.68 -15.70
CA GLY A 81 -13.82 -9.38 -16.72
C GLY A 81 -14.33 -10.62 -17.45
N GLU A 82 -13.45 -11.58 -17.71
CA GLU A 82 -13.77 -12.88 -18.32
C GLU A 82 -14.39 -13.88 -17.33
N ARG A 83 -14.39 -13.56 -16.03
CA ARG A 83 -14.77 -14.48 -14.94
C ARG A 83 -13.91 -15.76 -14.93
N ASP A 84 -12.65 -15.64 -15.34
CA ASP A 84 -11.67 -16.73 -15.33
C ASP A 84 -11.08 -16.90 -13.92
N ALA A 85 -11.77 -17.71 -13.11
CA ALA A 85 -11.37 -17.96 -11.74
C ALA A 85 -10.01 -18.67 -11.61
N GLU A 86 -9.60 -19.48 -12.60
CA GLU A 86 -8.30 -20.16 -12.56
C GLU A 86 -7.18 -19.14 -12.77
N ARG A 87 -7.29 -18.29 -13.81
CA ARG A 87 -6.31 -17.25 -14.09
C ARG A 87 -6.20 -16.24 -12.94
N VAL A 88 -7.34 -15.82 -12.36
CA VAL A 88 -7.34 -14.97 -11.16
C VAL A 88 -6.56 -15.61 -10.00
N GLN A 89 -6.79 -16.90 -9.72
CA GLN A 89 -6.08 -17.61 -8.65
C GLN A 89 -4.58 -17.75 -8.90
N THR A 90 -4.14 -17.83 -10.16
CA THR A 90 -2.69 -17.86 -10.48
C THR A 90 -1.98 -16.53 -10.28
N LEU A 91 -2.71 -15.41 -10.34
CA LEU A 91 -2.15 -14.06 -10.23
C LEU A 91 -2.12 -13.54 -8.79
N LEU A 92 -2.97 -14.09 -7.91
CA LEU A 92 -3.11 -13.65 -6.52
C LEU A 92 -2.40 -14.61 -5.56
N ALA A 93 -1.76 -14.07 -4.54
CA ALA A 93 -1.29 -14.85 -3.40
C ALA A 93 -2.50 -15.46 -2.65
N PRO A 94 -2.42 -16.71 -2.17
CA PRO A 94 -3.50 -17.35 -1.41
C PRO A 94 -3.90 -16.59 -0.14
N ASP A 95 -2.96 -15.84 0.43
CA ASP A 95 -3.08 -15.03 1.65
C ASP A 95 -3.09 -13.53 1.36
N LEU A 96 -3.68 -13.13 0.23
CA LEU A 96 -3.84 -11.74 -0.21
C LEU A 96 -4.22 -10.81 0.97
N GLU A 97 -3.34 -9.87 1.30
CA GLU A 97 -3.60 -8.88 2.33
C GLU A 97 -4.51 -7.79 1.80
N TRP A 98 -5.53 -7.42 2.58
CA TRP A 98 -6.60 -6.56 2.11
C TRP A 98 -6.90 -5.40 3.05
N TRP A 99 -6.91 -4.19 2.51
CA TRP A 99 -7.44 -3.00 3.17
C TRP A 99 -8.52 -2.32 2.34
N PHE A 100 -9.55 -1.85 3.01
CA PHE A 100 -10.70 -1.22 2.37
C PHE A 100 -10.99 0.16 2.97
N HIS A 101 -11.08 1.14 2.08
CA HIS A 101 -11.46 2.52 2.39
C HIS A 101 -12.62 2.94 1.49
N GLY A 102 -13.80 3.09 2.07
CA GLY A 102 -14.99 3.51 1.33
C GLY A 102 -16.28 3.18 2.08
N PRO A 103 -17.45 3.44 1.47
CA PRO A 103 -18.71 3.05 2.07
C PRO A 103 -18.82 1.52 2.11
N ARG A 104 -19.26 0.94 3.23
CA ARG A 104 -19.32 -0.53 3.44
C ARG A 104 -20.05 -1.31 2.35
N SER A 105 -20.98 -0.67 1.64
CA SER A 105 -21.71 -1.25 0.51
C SER A 105 -20.86 -1.50 -0.74
N HIS A 106 -19.66 -0.90 -0.86
CA HIS A 106 -18.81 -0.91 -2.06
C HIS A 106 -17.65 -1.90 -2.00
N GLN A 107 -17.75 -2.98 -1.20
CA GLN A 107 -16.72 -4.04 -1.14
C GLN A 107 -16.74 -4.95 -2.38
N HIS A 108 -16.73 -4.37 -3.58
CA HIS A 108 -17.04 -5.06 -4.82
C HIS A 108 -15.96 -6.07 -5.25
N MET A 109 -14.68 -5.71 -5.15
CA MET A 109 -13.60 -6.63 -5.52
C MET A 109 -13.57 -7.82 -4.56
N LYS A 110 -13.79 -7.57 -3.26
CA LYS A 110 -13.81 -8.63 -2.26
C LYS A 110 -14.89 -9.65 -2.58
N ARG A 111 -16.12 -9.19 -2.83
CA ARG A 111 -17.24 -10.05 -3.21
C ARG A 111 -16.93 -10.86 -4.46
N LEU A 112 -16.37 -10.20 -5.48
CA LEU A 112 -15.99 -10.85 -6.72
C LEU A 112 -14.95 -11.97 -6.48
N LEU A 113 -13.92 -11.71 -5.68
CA LEU A 113 -12.86 -12.66 -5.39
C LEU A 113 -13.28 -13.79 -4.43
N THR A 114 -14.31 -13.57 -3.61
CA THR A 114 -14.89 -14.61 -2.73
C THR A 114 -16.07 -15.34 -3.37
N GLY A 115 -16.44 -15.02 -4.61
CA GLY A 115 -17.55 -15.65 -5.34
C GLY A 115 -18.94 -15.23 -4.83
N GLU A 116 -19.05 -14.12 -4.10
CA GLU A 116 -20.34 -13.50 -3.79
C GLU A 116 -20.91 -12.84 -5.06
N GLU A 117 -22.24 -12.88 -5.21
CA GLU A 117 -22.89 -12.21 -6.34
C GLU A 117 -22.70 -10.69 -6.26
N ASP A 118 -22.04 -10.14 -7.28
CA ASP A 118 -21.89 -8.71 -7.47
C ASP A 118 -21.98 -8.37 -8.96
N ASN A 119 -22.82 -7.40 -9.29
CA ASN A 119 -23.00 -6.89 -10.65
C ASN A 119 -22.10 -5.69 -10.96
N PHE A 120 -21.18 -5.37 -10.04
CA PHE A 120 -20.20 -4.33 -10.27
C PHE A 120 -19.21 -4.73 -11.38
N HIS A 121 -18.94 -3.79 -12.27
CA HIS A 121 -17.99 -3.95 -13.38
C HIS A 121 -16.91 -2.89 -13.24
N PHE A 122 -15.66 -3.32 -13.17
CA PHE A 122 -14.51 -2.43 -13.09
C PHE A 122 -14.15 -1.92 -14.48
N VAL A 123 -14.51 -0.68 -14.79
CA VAL A 123 -14.07 0.02 -16.00
C VAL A 123 -12.75 0.71 -15.69
N ILE A 124 -11.64 0.17 -16.15
CA ILE A 124 -10.30 0.74 -15.92
C ILE A 124 -10.10 1.96 -16.82
N HIS A 125 -9.61 3.06 -16.25
CA HIS A 125 -9.22 4.25 -17.01
C HIS A 125 -7.69 4.42 -17.06
N SER A 126 -6.99 4.10 -15.97
CA SER A 126 -5.54 4.22 -15.89
C SER A 126 -4.94 3.12 -15.01
N VAL A 127 -3.70 2.72 -15.35
CA VAL A 127 -2.86 1.83 -14.55
C VAL A 127 -1.43 2.34 -14.63
N ASP A 128 -0.87 2.70 -13.47
CA ASP A 128 0.46 3.29 -13.32
C ASP A 128 1.24 2.49 -12.26
N ALA A 129 2.49 2.11 -12.56
CA ALA A 129 3.34 1.32 -11.66
C ALA A 129 4.45 2.17 -11.04
N PHE A 130 4.78 1.86 -9.79
CA PHE A 130 5.78 2.52 -8.97
C PHE A 130 6.53 1.46 -8.15
N GLY A 131 7.51 0.80 -8.76
CA GLY A 131 8.19 -0.35 -8.18
C GLY A 131 7.19 -1.50 -7.91
N PRO A 132 7.11 -2.01 -6.68
CA PRO A 132 6.17 -3.09 -6.35
C PRO A 132 4.71 -2.63 -6.28
N THR A 133 4.44 -1.32 -6.19
CA THR A 133 3.07 -0.80 -6.07
C THR A 133 2.51 -0.42 -7.43
N VAL A 134 1.34 -0.92 -7.77
CA VAL A 134 0.62 -0.60 -9.01
C VAL A 134 -0.72 0.02 -8.67
N ILE A 135 -0.97 1.21 -9.20
CA ILE A 135 -2.20 1.97 -8.99
C ILE A 135 -3.09 1.78 -10.21
N ALA A 136 -4.29 1.24 -10.00
CA ALA A 136 -5.34 1.18 -11.00
C ALA A 136 -6.49 2.10 -10.59
N GLU A 137 -6.95 2.97 -11.48
CA GLU A 137 -8.07 3.89 -11.26
C GLU A 137 -9.14 3.68 -12.33
N GLY A 138 -10.41 3.79 -11.91
CA GLY A 138 -11.52 3.65 -12.84
C GLY A 138 -12.90 3.97 -12.28
N THR A 139 -13.91 3.58 -13.05
CA THR A 139 -15.33 3.77 -12.73
C THR A 139 -16.14 2.48 -12.82
N ASP A 140 -17.41 2.53 -12.42
CA ASP A 140 -18.40 1.57 -12.88
C ASP A 140 -18.95 1.94 -14.27
N LEU A 141 -19.78 1.08 -14.87
CA LEU A 141 -20.38 1.32 -16.19
C LEU A 141 -21.23 2.60 -16.29
N THR A 142 -21.69 3.14 -15.16
CA THR A 142 -22.54 4.34 -15.13
C THR A 142 -21.79 5.60 -14.71
N ASP A 143 -20.47 5.52 -14.49
CA ASP A 143 -19.62 6.58 -13.93
C ASP A 143 -20.15 7.17 -12.60
N SER A 144 -20.97 6.40 -11.87
CA SER A 144 -21.56 6.78 -10.59
C SER A 144 -20.62 6.53 -9.41
N VAL A 145 -19.71 5.58 -9.55
CA VAL A 145 -18.73 5.18 -8.54
C VAL A 145 -17.35 5.30 -9.15
N VAL A 146 -16.49 6.10 -8.50
CA VAL A 146 -15.05 6.12 -8.80
C VAL A 146 -14.33 5.20 -7.82
N TRP A 147 -13.31 4.50 -8.30
CA TRP A 147 -12.49 3.62 -7.49
C TRP A 147 -11.02 3.73 -7.85
N VAL A 148 -10.18 3.49 -6.86
CA VAL A 148 -8.73 3.32 -7.01
C VAL A 148 -8.32 2.09 -6.21
N HIS A 149 -7.55 1.20 -6.83
CA HIS A 149 -6.91 0.07 -6.16
C HIS A 149 -5.40 0.25 -6.21
N ALA A 150 -4.74 0.16 -5.05
CA ALA A 150 -3.29 0.07 -4.96
C ALA A 150 -2.91 -1.39 -4.69
N TRP A 151 -2.38 -2.04 -5.71
CA TRP A 151 -1.91 -3.42 -5.67
C TRP A 151 -0.43 -3.48 -5.32
N THR A 152 -0.01 -4.51 -4.59
CA THR A 152 1.40 -4.82 -4.37
C THR A 152 1.76 -6.11 -5.09
N VAL A 153 2.76 -6.05 -5.96
CA VAL A 153 3.27 -7.18 -6.76
C VAL A 153 4.65 -7.56 -6.26
N SER A 154 4.86 -8.85 -6.02
CA SER A 154 6.17 -9.44 -5.70
C SER A 154 6.36 -10.69 -6.56
N ASP A 155 7.48 -10.76 -7.28
CA ASP A 155 7.82 -11.92 -8.12
C ASP A 155 6.71 -12.34 -9.10
N GLY A 156 5.99 -11.35 -9.64
CA GLY A 156 4.88 -11.58 -10.58
C GLY A 156 3.57 -12.01 -9.93
N ILE A 157 3.49 -12.05 -8.58
CA ILE A 157 2.30 -12.42 -7.82
C ILE A 157 1.79 -11.20 -7.04
N ILE A 158 0.48 -11.00 -7.05
CA ILE A 158 -0.18 -9.93 -6.31
C ILE A 158 -0.39 -10.39 -4.86
N THR A 159 0.22 -9.68 -3.92
CA THR A 159 0.26 -10.06 -2.50
C THR A 159 -0.61 -9.17 -1.62
N GLN A 160 -0.92 -7.95 -2.08
CA GLN A 160 -1.74 -7.03 -1.30
C GLN A 160 -2.64 -6.16 -2.18
N VAL A 161 -3.76 -5.70 -1.61
CA VAL A 161 -4.65 -4.70 -2.19
C VAL A 161 -5.12 -3.69 -1.15
N ARG A 162 -5.07 -2.41 -1.52
CA ARG A 162 -5.76 -1.31 -0.82
C ARG A 162 -6.81 -0.74 -1.75
N GLU A 163 -8.07 -0.86 -1.37
CA GLU A 163 -9.21 -0.35 -2.13
C GLU A 163 -9.66 1.01 -1.61
N TYR A 164 -9.98 1.90 -2.54
CA TYR A 164 -10.47 3.25 -2.26
C TYR A 164 -11.66 3.57 -3.17
N PHE A 165 -12.86 3.56 -2.60
CA PHE A 165 -14.08 3.93 -3.34
C PHE A 165 -14.53 5.34 -2.97
N ASN A 166 -14.90 6.14 -3.98
CA ASN A 166 -15.35 7.53 -3.82
C ASN A 166 -14.41 8.35 -2.91
N THR A 167 -13.11 8.17 -3.09
CA THR A 167 -12.03 8.79 -2.32
C THR A 167 -10.97 9.29 -3.30
N SER A 168 -10.53 10.54 -3.16
CA SER A 168 -9.43 11.10 -3.94
C SER A 168 -8.10 10.68 -3.32
N LEU A 169 -7.17 10.23 -4.15
CA LEU A 169 -5.84 9.81 -3.70
C LEU A 169 -4.74 10.65 -4.33
N ILE A 170 -3.76 10.98 -3.51
CA ILE A 170 -2.46 11.47 -3.94
C ILE A 170 -1.43 10.45 -3.51
N VAL A 171 -0.62 9.97 -4.42
CA VAL A 171 0.48 9.05 -4.11
C VAL A 171 1.76 9.87 -4.06
N THR A 172 2.53 9.69 -3.00
CA THR A 172 3.72 10.48 -2.72
C THR A 172 4.87 9.55 -2.40
N ARG A 173 6.02 9.75 -3.06
CA ARG A 173 7.22 8.96 -2.77
C ARG A 173 7.91 9.54 -1.55
N VAL A 174 8.14 8.72 -0.53
CA VAL A 174 8.85 9.14 0.67
C VAL A 174 10.31 8.70 0.55
N PRO A 175 11.28 9.63 0.57
CA PRO A 175 12.69 9.26 0.53
C PRO A 175 13.05 8.34 1.71
N THR A 176 13.75 7.25 1.44
CA THR A 176 14.30 6.36 2.48
C THR A 176 15.43 7.00 3.28
N ASP A 177 16.05 8.05 2.74
CA ASP A 177 17.12 8.81 3.40
C ASP A 177 16.58 10.07 4.09
N ALA A 178 16.70 10.11 5.42
CA ALA A 178 16.20 11.20 6.26
C ALA A 178 16.93 12.55 6.08
N SER A 179 18.02 12.60 5.30
CA SER A 179 18.76 13.84 4.99
C SER A 179 18.07 14.73 3.96
N SER A 180 17.05 14.21 3.26
CA SER A 180 16.26 14.91 2.22
C SER A 180 14.76 14.95 2.53
N ALA A 181 14.40 14.85 3.81
CA ALA A 181 13.03 14.87 4.36
C ALA A 181 12.17 16.11 4.00
N SER A 182 12.69 17.06 3.24
CA SER A 182 11.98 18.28 2.85
C SER A 182 11.13 18.14 1.58
N ASN A 183 11.26 17.07 0.79
CA ASN A 183 10.58 16.97 -0.52
C ASN A 183 9.80 15.65 -0.69
N CYS A 184 8.71 15.49 0.05
CA CYS A 184 7.67 14.53 -0.31
C CYS A 184 6.98 15.04 -1.59
N LEU A 185 7.37 14.50 -2.75
CA LEU A 185 6.82 14.93 -4.04
C LEU A 185 5.67 14.00 -4.46
N PRO A 186 4.50 14.55 -4.82
CA PRO A 186 3.43 13.75 -5.39
C PRO A 186 3.89 13.16 -6.72
N VAL A 187 3.77 11.85 -6.85
CA VAL A 187 4.12 11.10 -8.06
C VAL A 187 2.88 10.71 -8.87
N TRP A 188 1.72 10.71 -8.23
CA TRP A 188 0.43 10.42 -8.88
C TRP A 188 -0.71 11.09 -8.13
N GLU A 189 -1.77 11.43 -8.85
CA GLU A 189 -3.01 11.96 -8.29
C GLU A 189 -4.21 11.41 -9.08
N SER A 190 -5.27 11.06 -8.34
CA SER A 190 -6.54 10.61 -8.89
C SER A 190 -7.16 11.69 -9.77
N ARG A 191 -7.50 11.33 -11.00
CA ARG A 191 -8.01 12.29 -12.00
C ARG A 191 -9.54 12.28 -12.08
N LEU A 192 -10.18 11.19 -11.65
CA LEU A 192 -11.63 10.99 -11.81
C LEU A 192 -12.47 11.73 -10.76
N SER A 193 -11.87 12.06 -9.62
CA SER A 193 -12.52 12.84 -8.56
C SER A 193 -12.95 14.24 -9.01
N ILE A 194 -12.19 14.84 -9.93
CA ILE A 194 -12.43 16.18 -10.47
C ILE A 194 -13.71 16.20 -11.33
N ASN A 195 -14.02 15.10 -12.01
CA ASN A 195 -15.14 14.99 -12.94
C ASN A 195 -16.47 14.61 -12.27
N ALA A 196 -16.44 14.01 -11.06
CA ALA A 196 -17.63 13.54 -10.36
C ALA A 196 -18.52 14.68 -9.78
N GLY A 197 -18.08 15.95 -9.88
CA GLY A 197 -18.86 17.12 -9.44
C GLY A 197 -19.16 17.18 -7.95
N LYS A 198 -18.50 16.34 -7.13
CA LYS A 198 -18.69 16.19 -5.69
C LYS A 198 -17.33 16.26 -5.00
N SER A 199 -17.25 16.95 -3.85
CA SER A 199 -16.05 16.91 -3.01
C SER A 199 -15.91 15.51 -2.41
N LEU A 200 -14.83 14.80 -2.75
CA LEU A 200 -14.50 13.50 -2.16
C LEU A 200 -13.50 13.70 -1.00
N PRO A 201 -13.50 12.80 0.01
CA PRO A 201 -12.41 12.78 0.99
C PRO A 201 -11.08 12.54 0.29
N GLY A 202 -10.06 13.31 0.66
CA GLY A 202 -8.69 13.16 0.17
C GLY A 202 -7.85 12.27 1.09
N LEU A 203 -7.00 11.43 0.52
CA LEU A 203 -6.03 10.61 1.24
C LEU A 203 -4.67 10.64 0.53
N VAL A 204 -3.59 10.61 1.31
CA VAL A 204 -2.22 10.47 0.81
C VAL A 204 -1.75 9.03 1.01
N LEU A 205 -1.33 8.38 -0.07
CA LEU A 205 -0.64 7.09 -0.03
C LEU A 205 0.86 7.33 -0.13
N ALA A 206 1.58 7.02 0.94
CA ALA A 206 3.03 7.05 0.96
C ALA A 206 3.59 5.74 0.40
N LEU A 207 4.53 5.84 -0.55
CA LEU A 207 5.33 4.73 -1.09
C LEU A 207 6.76 4.80 -0.56
#